data_AF-A0A2E0M4G5-F1
#
_entry.id   AF-A0A2E0M4G5-F1
#
_cell.length_a   1.000
_cell.length_b   1.000
_cell.length_c   1.000
_cell.angle_alpha   90.00
_cell.angle_beta   90.00
_cell.angle_gamma   90.00
#
_symmetry.space_group_name_H-M   'P 1'
#
loop_
_entity.id
_entity.type
_entity.pdbx_description
1 polymer ?
#
loop_
_entity_poly.entity_id
_entity_poly.type
_entity_poly.pdbx_seq_one_letter_code
_entity_poly.pdbx_strand_id
1 'polypeptide(L)' 'MAMKSLLLKEMTNPTYHIYLKNNCLFKDLTEWEFNIIWRRIYKSYFTEDLTYEKLSEPEMVDASY' A
#
# COMPACT_ATOMS: atom_id res chain seq x y z
N MET A 1 13.35 26.51 25.23
CA MET A 1 11.95 26.60 24.75
C MET A 1 11.89 25.86 23.42
N ALA A 2 11.81 24.53 23.47
CA ALA A 2 10.58 23.74 23.50
C ALA A 2 9.93 23.65 22.10
N MET A 3 10.25 22.53 21.44
CA MET A 3 9.46 21.75 20.47
C MET A 3 8.79 22.52 19.32
N LYS A 4 9.53 22.68 18.23
CA LYS A 4 8.97 22.75 16.87
C LYS A 4 9.16 21.41 16.14
N SER A 5 8.96 20.31 16.86
CA SER A 5 8.94 18.93 16.32
C SER A 5 7.54 18.50 15.87
N LEU A 6 6.62 19.46 15.70
CA LEU A 6 5.28 19.19 15.20
C LEU A 6 5.32 19.11 13.67
N LEU A 7 4.99 17.91 13.18
CA LEU A 7 4.52 17.58 11.83
C LEU A 7 5.60 17.26 10.78
N LEU A 8 6.51 16.33 11.10
CA LEU A 8 6.82 15.32 10.09
C LEU A 8 6.02 14.07 10.47
N LYS A 9 4.71 14.09 10.20
CA LYS A 9 4.03 12.85 9.87
C LYS A 9 4.40 12.68 8.42
N GLU A 10 5.43 11.89 8.11
CA GLU A 10 5.62 11.53 6.71
C GLU A 10 4.32 10.80 6.32
N MET A 11 3.47 11.51 5.58
CA MET A 11 2.33 10.90 4.91
C MET A 11 2.93 10.07 3.79
N THR A 12 3.54 8.94 4.16
CA THR A 12 3.88 7.91 3.21
C THR A 12 2.56 7.47 2.59
N ASN A 13 2.39 7.85 1.33
CA ASN A 13 1.20 7.45 0.59
C ASN A 13 1.19 5.91 0.58
N PRO A 14 0.09 5.28 1.00
CA PRO A 14 0.04 3.83 1.03
C PRO A 14 0.24 3.29 -0.38
N THR A 15 1.10 2.29 -0.50
CA THR A 15 1.32 1.60 -1.77
C THR A 15 0.58 0.27 -1.76
N TYR A 16 0.23 -0.21 -2.96
CA TYR A 16 -0.55 -1.42 -3.17
C TYR A 16 0.21 -2.39 -4.07
N HIS A 17 0.23 -3.65 -3.67
CA HIS A 17 0.88 -4.73 -4.40
C HIS A 17 -0.18 -5.77 -4.75
N ILE A 18 -0.17 -6.30 -5.98
CA ILE A 18 -1.13 -7.27 -6.50
C ILE A 18 -0.39 -8.57 -6.81
N TYR A 19 -0.93 -9.68 -6.34
CA TYR A 19 -0.38 -11.02 -6.49
C TYR A 19 -1.37 -11.96 -7.16
N LEU A 20 -0.85 -12.90 -7.96
CA LEU A 20 -1.61 -14.00 -8.54
C LEU A 20 -0.87 -15.30 -8.30
N LYS A 21 -1.47 -16.25 -7.58
CA LYS A 21 -0.83 -17.53 -7.22
C LYS A 21 0.57 -17.34 -6.62
N ASN A 22 0.69 -16.40 -5.67
CA ASN A 22 1.93 -16.00 -5.01
C ASN A 22 2.98 -15.31 -5.90
N ASN A 23 2.69 -15.05 -7.18
CA ASN A 23 3.55 -14.24 -8.03
C ASN A 23 3.14 -12.76 -7.95
N CYS A 24 4.10 -11.88 -7.69
CA CYS A 24 3.89 -10.44 -7.71
C CYS A 24 3.68 -9.98 -9.16
N LEU A 25 2.50 -9.48 -9.49
CA LEU A 25 2.19 -8.93 -10.81
C LEU A 25 2.50 -7.43 -10.86
N PHE A 26 2.11 -6.70 -9.82
CA PHE A 26 2.29 -5.26 -9.71
C PHE A 26 2.68 -4.92 -8.28
N LYS A 27 3.59 -3.96 -8.12
CA LYS A 27 4.04 -3.46 -6.83
C LYS A 27 4.15 -1.95 -6.85
N ASP A 28 4.19 -1.36 -5.67
CA ASP A 28 4.37 0.07 -5.43
C ASP A 28 3.30 0.93 -6.12
N LEU A 29 2.10 0.37 -6.30
CA LEU A 29 0.99 1.07 -6.94
C LEU A 29 0.45 2.14 -6.01
N THR A 30 0.18 3.31 -6.56
CA THR A 30 -0.69 4.28 -5.90
C THR A 30 -2.13 3.75 -5.83
N GLU A 31 -2.95 4.31 -4.93
CA GLU A 31 -4.36 3.94 -4.81
C GLU A 31 -5.13 4.08 -6.15
N TRP A 32 -4.82 5.12 -6.93
CA TRP A 32 -5.45 5.34 -8.23
C TRP A 32 -5.09 4.26 -9.25
N GLU A 33 -3.81 3.92 -9.37
CA GLU A 33 -3.33 2.86 -10.26
C GLU A 33 -3.90 1.50 -9.86
N PHE A 34 -3.88 1.19 -8.56
CA PHE A 34 -4.49 -0.02 -8.01
C PHE A 34 -5.96 -0.14 -8.42
N ASN A 35 -6.76 0.91 -8.24
CA ASN A 35 -8.19 0.86 -8.58
C ASN A 35 -8.44 0.59 -10.07
N ILE A 36 -7.62 1.16 -10.96
CA ILE A 36 -7.74 0.95 -12.41
C ILE A 36 -7.34 -0.48 -12.77
N ILE A 37 -6.20 -0.93 -12.26
CA ILE A 37 -5.64 -2.25 -12.57
C ILE A 37 -6.54 -3.34 -11.99
N TRP A 38 -6.93 -3.23 -10.72
CA TRP A 38 -7.78 -4.18 -10.03
C TRP A 38 -9.13 -4.36 -10.74
N ARG A 39 -9.80 -3.27 -11.14
CA ARG A 39 -11.06 -3.33 -11.89
C ARG A 39 -10.93 -4.03 -13.25
N ARG A 40 -9.74 -4.01 -13.87
CA ARG A 40 -9.48 -4.66 -15.16
C ARG A 40 -9.12 -6.12 -14.98
N ILE A 41 -8.20 -6.44 -14.07
CA ILE A 41 -7.73 -7.81 -13.80
C ILE A 41 -8.85 -8.65 -13.21
N TYR A 42 -9.61 -8.12 -12.25
CA TYR A 42 -10.69 -8.88 -11.60
C TYR A 42 -11.74 -9.40 -12.60
N LYS A 43 -11.98 -8.67 -13.70
CA LYS A 43 -12.87 -9.13 -14.78
C LYS A 43 -12.31 -10.28 -15.62
N SER A 44 -10.98 -10.37 -15.73
CA SER A 44 -10.30 -11.36 -16.57
C SER A 44 -9.95 -12.66 -15.84
N TYR A 45 -9.81 -12.62 -14.51
CA TYR A 45 -9.23 -13.71 -13.72
C TYR A 45 -10.13 -14.19 -12.57
N PHE A 46 -11.46 -14.06 -12.70
CA PHE A 46 -12.46 -14.33 -11.66
C PHE A 46 -12.39 -15.74 -11.01
N THR A 47 -11.57 -16.64 -11.54
CA THR A 47 -11.38 -18.03 -11.09
C THR A 47 -10.04 -18.33 -10.41
N GLU A 48 -9.13 -17.36 -10.27
CA GLU A 48 -7.79 -17.60 -9.71
C GLU A 48 -7.53 -16.85 -8.39
N ASP A 49 -6.56 -17.33 -7.59
CA ASP A 49 -6.11 -16.76 -6.30
C ASP A 49 -5.42 -15.39 -6.48
N LEU A 50 -6.19 -14.38 -6.92
CA LEU A 50 -5.77 -12.99 -7.04
C LEU A 50 -5.92 -12.31 -5.68
N THR A 51 -4.81 -11.81 -5.14
CA THR A 51 -4.75 -11.15 -3.82
C THR A 51 -4.03 -9.81 -3.94
N TYR A 52 -4.18 -8.95 -2.92
CA TYR A 52 -3.46 -7.68 -2.86
C TYR A 52 -3.01 -7.40 -1.43
N GLU A 53 -1.95 -6.62 -1.29
CA GLU A 53 -1.42 -6.12 -0.04
C GLU A 53 -1.38 -4.58 -0.08
N LYS A 54 -1.79 -3.94 1.02
CA LYS A 54 -1.69 -2.49 1.20
C LYS A 54 -0.58 -2.22 2.21
N LEU A 55 0.49 -1.59 1.76
CA LEU A 55 1.60 -1.16 2.58
C LEU A 55 1.35 0.30 2.98
N SER A 56 0.79 0.48 4.16
CA SER A 56 0.82 1.77 4.85
C SER A 56 1.86 1.63 5.95
N GLU A 57 3.08 2.11 5.73
CA GLU A 57 4.11 2.12 6.77
C GLU A 57 3.58 2.93 7.96
N PRO A 58 3.33 2.31 9.13
CA PRO A 58 3.17 3.08 10.34
C PRO A 58 4.57 3.49 10.78
N GLU A 59 4.89 4.79 10.77
CA GLU A 59 6.06 5.26 11.51
C GLU A 59 5.92 4.78 12.96
N MET A 60 6.75 3.81 13.36
CA MET A 60 6.89 3.40 14.74
C MET A 60 7.52 4.57 15.48
N VAL A 61 6.68 5.37 16.13
CA VAL A 61 7.12 6.37 17.09
C VAL A 61 7.74 5.60 18.26
N ASP A 62 9.06 5.54 18.30
CA ASP A 62 9.81 4.95 19.41
C ASP A 62 9.53 5.79 20.66
N ALA A 63 8.52 5.36 21.42
CA ALA A 63 8.13 5.96 22.68
C ALA A 63 9.10 5.51 23.78
N SER A 64 10.36 5.94 23.70
CA SER A 64 11.29 5.88 24.84
C SER A 64 11.08 7.13 25.71
N TYR A 65 10.58 6.89 26.93
CA TYR A 65 10.29 7.84 28.01
C TYR A 65 11.56 8.37 28.70
#